data_AF-A0A3C2CSY7-F1
#
_entry.id   AF-A0A3C2CSY7-F1
#
_cell.length_a   1.000
_cell.length_b   1.000
_cell.length_c   1.000
_cell.angle_alpha   90.00
_cell.angle_beta   90.00
_cell.angle_gamma   90.00
#
_symmetry.space_group_name_H-M   'P 1'
#
loop_
_entity.id
_entity.type
_entity.pdbx_description
1 polymer ?
#
loop_
_entity_poly.entity_id
_entity_poly.type
_entity_poly.pdbx_seq_one_letter_code
_entity_poly.pdbx_strand_id
1 'polypeptide(L)'
;MKIILIITVSNLKSPKKVSQCLIRIYYSEVLNSSRRGFKLTAKIKRSFINIGSIVLGFGFMGAMDGVIFHQLLQWHSVVMQADRAGQIVSDGVFHFGVTIALIVGGVLLWLGGKPSDLSRGIRLLVGGFLLGSGIFNIVEGLINHHLLQIHRVKPGDPNALMYDLAFLAIGILLVVIGLLVKRRGKETDHVVST
;
A
#
# COMPACT_ATOMS: atom_id res chain seq x y z
N MET A 1 23.03 32.17 13.10
CA MET A 1 22.88 31.56 14.44
C MET A 1 24.18 31.63 15.26
N LYS A 2 25.35 31.24 14.72
CA LYS A 2 26.64 31.27 15.45
C LYS A 2 27.08 32.66 15.96
N ILE A 3 26.83 33.75 15.22
CA ILE A 3 27.21 35.12 15.62
C ILE A 3 26.40 35.63 16.84
N ILE A 4 25.09 35.37 16.88
CA ILE A 4 24.21 35.74 18.00
C ILE A 4 24.58 34.99 19.28
N LEU A 5 25.01 33.73 19.13
CA LEU A 5 25.47 32.88 20.23
C LEU A 5 26.72 33.46 20.91
N ILE A 6 27.69 33.89 20.11
CA ILE A 6 28.94 34.50 20.59
C ILE A 6 28.65 35.79 21.34
N ILE A 7 27.76 36.65 20.82
CA ILE A 7 27.35 37.92 21.46
C ILE A 7 26.60 37.68 22.78
N THR A 8 25.79 36.62 22.85
CA THR A 8 25.01 36.30 24.06
C THR A 8 25.90 35.76 25.17
N VAL A 9 26.87 34.89 24.86
CA VAL A 9 27.80 34.33 25.85
C VAL A 9 28.80 35.37 26.34
N SER A 10 29.29 36.25 25.45
CA SER A 10 30.28 37.28 25.81
C SER A 10 29.75 38.40 26.72
N ASN A 11 28.43 38.61 26.78
CA ASN A 11 27.79 39.57 27.68
C ASN A 11 27.49 39.03 29.10
N LEU A 12 27.80 37.75 29.38
CA LEU A 12 27.53 37.14 30.69
C LEU A 12 28.68 37.38 31.66
N LYS A 13 28.46 38.21 32.68
CA LYS A 13 29.48 38.57 33.70
C LYS A 13 29.76 37.48 34.75
N SER A 14 29.12 36.31 34.70
CA SER A 14 29.26 35.27 35.73
C SER A 14 29.55 33.89 35.15
N PRO A 15 30.58 33.18 35.62
CA PRO A 15 30.96 31.87 35.09
C PRO A 15 29.87 30.81 35.25
N LYS A 16 29.03 30.90 36.30
CA LYS A 16 27.85 30.02 36.46
C LYS A 16 26.81 30.24 35.36
N LYS A 17 26.58 31.49 34.95
CA LYS A 17 25.63 31.83 33.89
C LYS A 17 26.13 31.41 32.50
N VAL A 18 27.45 31.51 32.27
CA VAL A 18 28.11 31.02 31.04
C VAL A 18 27.92 29.52 30.89
N SER A 19 28.21 28.75 31.96
CA SER A 19 28.05 27.29 31.95
C SER A 19 26.59 26.85 31.70
N GLN A 20 25.63 27.48 32.39
CA GLN A 20 24.20 27.19 32.16
C GLN A 20 23.74 27.54 30.73
N CYS A 21 24.25 28.62 30.14
CA CYS A 21 23.94 29.01 28.77
C CYS A 21 24.47 27.98 27.77
N LEU A 22 25.73 27.56 27.92
CA LEU A 22 26.36 26.56 27.06
C LEU A 22 25.68 25.19 27.15
N ILE A 23 25.32 24.75 28.35
CA ILE A 23 24.53 23.52 28.57
C ILE A 23 23.20 23.65 27.83
N ARG A 24 22.46 24.75 28.02
CA ARG A 24 21.16 24.95 27.37
C ARG A 24 21.26 24.95 25.84
N ILE A 25 22.32 25.54 25.28
CA ILE A 25 22.58 25.55 23.84
C ILE A 25 22.89 24.13 23.35
N TYR A 26 23.81 23.43 24.00
CA TYR A 26 24.20 22.06 23.66
C TYR A 26 22.98 21.12 23.67
N TYR A 27 22.20 21.15 24.76
CA TYR A 27 20.96 20.36 24.85
C TYR A 27 19.92 20.80 23.81
N SER A 28 19.81 22.09 23.50
CA SER A 28 18.91 22.54 22.44
C SER A 28 19.31 22.05 21.05
N GLU A 29 20.60 22.04 20.72
CA GLU A 29 21.10 21.55 19.43
C GLU A 29 20.97 20.03 19.31
N VAL A 30 21.26 19.28 20.38
CA VAL A 30 21.07 17.82 20.43
C VAL A 30 19.58 17.47 20.30
N LEU A 31 18.70 18.16 21.04
CA LEU A 31 17.25 17.96 20.93
C LEU A 31 16.67 18.38 19.58
N ASN A 32 17.24 19.40 18.93
CA ASN A 32 16.81 19.89 17.62
C ASN A 32 17.41 19.07 16.46
N SER A 33 18.53 18.39 16.69
CA SER A 33 19.09 17.37 15.80
C SER A 33 18.25 16.08 15.86
N SER A 34 17.90 15.63 17.06
CA SER A 34 16.99 14.49 17.29
C SER A 34 15.57 14.74 16.72
N ARG A 35 15.06 15.98 16.80
CA ARG A 35 13.80 16.39 16.16
C ARG A 35 13.87 16.56 14.65
N ARG A 36 15.07 16.71 14.07
CA ARG A 36 15.27 16.64 12.61
C ARG A 36 15.31 15.17 12.16
N GLY A 37 14.27 14.41 12.52
CA GLY A 37 13.98 13.15 11.86
C GLY A 37 13.84 13.38 10.35
N PHE A 38 14.22 12.38 9.56
CA PHE A 38 14.15 12.42 8.10
C PHE A 38 12.72 12.79 7.66
N LYS A 39 12.50 14.05 7.25
CA LYS A 39 11.21 14.48 6.72
C LYS A 39 11.10 13.97 5.29
N LEU A 40 10.32 12.91 5.11
CA LEU A 40 9.95 12.44 3.78
C LEU A 40 9.39 13.59 2.95
N THR A 41 9.91 13.76 1.74
CA THR A 41 9.38 14.75 0.80
C THR A 41 7.93 14.40 0.44
N ALA A 42 7.12 15.41 0.09
CA ALA A 42 5.74 15.19 -0.33
C ALA A 42 5.63 14.25 -1.55
N LYS A 43 6.68 14.15 -2.38
CA LYS A 43 6.77 13.21 -3.50
C LYS A 43 6.91 11.76 -3.02
N ILE A 44 7.80 11.51 -2.05
CA ILE A 44 8.01 10.15 -1.51
C ILE A 44 6.75 9.68 -0.76
N LYS A 45 6.14 10.53 0.06
CA LYS A 45 4.87 10.19 0.75
C LYS A 45 3.78 9.77 -0.23
N ARG A 46 3.63 10.55 -1.31
CA ARG A 46 2.68 10.22 -2.40
C ARG A 46 3.01 8.89 -3.08
N SER A 47 4.29 8.61 -3.31
CA SER A 47 4.73 7.33 -3.87
C SER A 47 4.37 6.17 -2.97
N PHE A 48 4.64 6.29 -1.67
CA PHE A 48 4.29 5.27 -0.68
C PHE A 48 2.79 5.05 -0.56
N ILE A 49 1.97 6.11 -0.54
CA ILE A 49 0.51 5.96 -0.59
C ILE A 49 0.10 5.23 -1.86
N ASN A 50 0.58 5.66 -3.03
CA ASN A 50 0.18 5.07 -4.29
C ASN A 50 0.57 3.59 -4.42
N ILE A 51 1.84 3.24 -4.15
CA ILE A 51 2.33 1.86 -4.24
C ILE A 51 1.71 1.01 -3.14
N GLY A 52 1.68 1.51 -1.90
CA GLY A 52 1.10 0.80 -0.76
C GLY A 52 -0.36 0.45 -0.99
N SER A 53 -1.13 1.34 -1.60
CA SER A 53 -2.54 1.08 -1.95
C SER A 53 -2.70 -0.02 -2.99
N ILE A 54 -1.85 -0.03 -4.02
CA ILE A 54 -1.88 -1.06 -5.08
C ILE A 54 -1.50 -2.42 -4.48
N VAL A 55 -0.42 -2.48 -3.70
CA VAL A 55 0.04 -3.72 -3.07
C VAL A 55 -0.98 -4.24 -2.04
N LEU A 56 -1.58 -3.34 -1.26
CA LEU A 56 -2.65 -3.70 -0.31
C LEU A 56 -3.87 -4.26 -1.06
N GLY A 57 -4.31 -3.61 -2.13
CA GLY A 57 -5.45 -4.06 -2.94
C GLY A 57 -5.22 -5.42 -3.60
N PHE A 58 -3.99 -5.67 -4.08
CA PHE A 58 -3.58 -6.95 -4.64
C PHE A 58 -3.64 -8.06 -3.58
N GLY A 59 -3.01 -7.84 -2.42
CA GLY A 59 -3.03 -8.80 -1.32
C GLY A 59 -4.44 -9.03 -0.76
N PHE A 60 -5.26 -7.98 -0.67
CA PHE A 60 -6.64 -8.08 -0.20
C PHE A 60 -7.49 -8.95 -1.13
N MET A 61 -7.44 -8.70 -2.43
CA MET A 61 -8.25 -9.47 -3.37
C MET A 61 -7.83 -10.94 -3.41
N GLY A 62 -6.53 -11.22 -3.38
CA GLY A 62 -6.06 -12.61 -3.27
C GLY A 62 -6.43 -13.28 -1.95
N ALA A 63 -6.45 -12.54 -0.84
CA ALA A 63 -6.97 -13.08 0.41
C ALA A 63 -8.48 -13.37 0.33
N MET A 64 -9.27 -12.52 -0.33
CA MET A 64 -10.71 -12.75 -0.55
C MET A 64 -10.96 -13.96 -1.44
N ASP A 65 -10.16 -14.13 -2.49
CA ASP A 65 -10.21 -15.30 -3.37
C ASP A 65 -9.99 -16.60 -2.57
N GLY A 66 -8.91 -16.67 -1.79
CA GLY A 66 -8.64 -17.84 -0.94
C GLY A 66 -9.70 -18.05 0.16
N VAL A 67 -10.16 -17.00 0.85
CA VAL A 67 -11.18 -17.14 1.91
C VAL A 67 -12.51 -17.57 1.31
N ILE A 68 -12.98 -16.90 0.26
CA ILE A 68 -14.31 -17.13 -0.29
C ILE A 68 -14.33 -18.42 -1.10
N PHE A 69 -13.44 -18.57 -2.09
CA PHE A 69 -13.51 -19.69 -3.01
C PHE A 69 -12.80 -20.94 -2.52
N HIS A 70 -11.66 -20.82 -1.83
CA HIS A 70 -10.94 -22.01 -1.37
C HIS A 70 -11.48 -22.55 -0.05
N GLN A 71 -11.85 -21.66 0.89
CA GLN A 71 -12.19 -22.07 2.26
C GLN A 71 -13.70 -22.15 2.51
N LEU A 72 -14.45 -21.09 2.20
CA LEU A 72 -15.89 -21.02 2.49
C LEU A 72 -16.70 -21.84 1.49
N LEU A 73 -16.47 -21.63 0.19
CA LEU A 73 -17.20 -22.30 -0.87
C LEU A 73 -16.55 -23.62 -1.28
N GLN A 74 -15.24 -23.77 -1.02
CA GLN A 74 -14.45 -24.95 -1.36
C GLN A 74 -14.57 -25.34 -2.84
N TRP A 75 -14.69 -24.35 -3.72
CA TRP A 75 -14.83 -24.56 -5.15
C TRP A 75 -13.54 -25.05 -5.77
N HIS A 76 -12.40 -24.51 -5.32
CA HIS A 76 -11.09 -24.90 -5.81
C HIS A 76 -9.99 -24.70 -4.75
N SER A 77 -8.85 -25.34 -4.98
CA SER A 77 -7.58 -25.07 -4.29
C SER A 77 -6.54 -24.72 -5.35
N VAL A 78 -5.43 -24.07 -4.94
CA VAL A 78 -4.35 -23.64 -5.86
C VAL A 78 -3.91 -24.79 -6.76
N VAL A 79 -3.69 -25.98 -6.20
CA VAL A 79 -3.36 -27.20 -6.94
C VAL A 79 -4.46 -28.24 -6.77
N MET A 80 -5.49 -28.17 -7.62
CA MET A 80 -6.64 -29.09 -7.56
C MET A 80 -6.28 -30.58 -7.74
N GLN A 81 -5.21 -30.86 -8.49
CA GLN A 81 -4.80 -32.23 -8.82
C GLN A 81 -4.10 -32.94 -7.65
N ALA A 82 -3.75 -32.20 -6.59
CA ALA A 82 -3.08 -32.77 -5.42
C ALA A 82 -4.06 -33.52 -4.51
N ASP A 83 -3.53 -34.37 -3.65
CA ASP A 83 -4.29 -34.96 -2.55
C ASP A 83 -4.72 -33.88 -1.54
N ARG A 84 -5.55 -34.27 -0.55
CA ARG A 84 -6.12 -33.29 0.38
C ARG A 84 -5.04 -32.52 1.16
N ALA A 85 -3.95 -33.19 1.55
CA ALA A 85 -2.84 -32.54 2.22
C ALA A 85 -2.14 -31.52 1.30
N GLY A 86 -1.85 -31.90 0.05
CA GLY A 86 -1.24 -31.01 -0.93
C GLY A 86 -2.10 -29.80 -1.29
N GLN A 87 -3.42 -29.96 -1.39
CA GLN A 87 -4.35 -28.85 -1.57
C GLN A 87 -4.25 -27.83 -0.44
N ILE A 88 -4.31 -28.29 0.82
CA ILE A 88 -4.19 -27.44 2.02
C ILE A 88 -2.84 -26.71 2.05
N VAL A 89 -1.74 -27.41 1.72
CA VAL A 89 -0.41 -26.79 1.67
C VAL A 89 -0.35 -25.72 0.59
N SER A 90 -0.87 -26.01 -0.60
CA SER A 90 -0.85 -25.08 -1.73
C SER A 90 -1.67 -23.81 -1.44
N ASP A 91 -2.85 -23.95 -0.84
CA ASP A 91 -3.67 -22.83 -0.37
C ASP A 91 -2.96 -22.04 0.72
N GLY A 92 -2.30 -22.72 1.67
CA GLY A 92 -1.52 -22.09 2.72
C GLY A 92 -0.36 -21.24 2.21
N VAL A 93 0.38 -21.74 1.20
CA VAL A 93 1.47 -20.99 0.55
C VAL A 93 0.93 -19.76 -0.18
N PHE A 94 -0.17 -19.89 -0.90
CA PHE A 94 -0.84 -18.77 -1.54
C PHE A 94 -1.30 -17.72 -0.51
N HIS A 95 -1.97 -18.16 0.56
CA HIS A 95 -2.40 -17.30 1.66
C HIS A 95 -1.22 -16.57 2.30
N PHE A 96 -0.10 -17.25 2.51
CA PHE A 96 1.10 -16.63 3.05
C PHE A 96 1.63 -15.52 2.13
N GLY A 97 1.68 -15.76 0.82
CA GLY A 97 2.09 -14.76 -0.18
C GLY A 97 1.20 -13.52 -0.19
N VAL A 98 -0.13 -13.70 -0.24
CA VAL A 98 -1.07 -12.55 -0.23
C VAL A 98 -1.11 -11.84 1.12
N THR A 99 -0.84 -12.55 2.23
CA THR A 99 -0.67 -11.95 3.56
C THR A 99 0.58 -11.07 3.63
N ILE A 100 1.71 -11.51 3.05
CA ILE A 100 2.91 -10.66 2.92
C ILE A 100 2.55 -9.40 2.12
N ALA A 101 1.84 -9.53 1.01
CA ALA A 101 1.41 -8.37 0.23
C ALA A 101 0.53 -7.41 1.06
N LEU A 102 -0.42 -7.91 1.85
CA LEU A 102 -1.21 -7.10 2.77
C LEU A 102 -0.34 -6.34 3.78
N ILE A 103 0.62 -7.03 4.42
CA ILE A 103 1.52 -6.43 5.40
C ILE A 103 2.39 -5.35 4.73
N VAL A 104 3.01 -5.66 3.59
CA VAL A 104 3.84 -4.70 2.83
C VAL A 104 3.02 -3.49 2.40
N GLY A 105 1.81 -3.70 1.89
CA GLY A 105 0.88 -2.62 1.53
C GLY A 105 0.55 -1.73 2.73
N GLY A 106 0.22 -2.33 3.87
CA GLY A 106 -0.04 -1.62 5.13
C GLY A 106 1.17 -0.83 5.64
N VAL A 107 2.37 -1.42 5.60
CA VAL A 107 3.62 -0.75 5.97
C VAL A 107 3.91 0.43 5.05
N LEU A 108 3.74 0.27 3.74
CA LEU A 108 3.93 1.37 2.78
C LEU A 108 2.93 2.50 3.02
N LEU A 109 1.66 2.19 3.29
CA LEU A 109 0.66 3.20 3.65
C LEU A 109 1.02 3.91 4.96
N TRP A 110 1.47 3.17 5.97
CA TRP A 110 1.95 3.71 7.24
C TRP A 110 3.12 4.68 7.05
N LEU A 111 4.11 4.29 6.24
CA LEU A 111 5.26 5.14 5.90
C LEU A 111 4.87 6.36 5.05
N GLY A 112 3.83 6.24 4.22
CA GLY A 112 3.25 7.37 3.48
C GLY A 112 2.63 8.42 4.40
N GLY A 113 2.05 7.97 5.51
CA GLY A 113 1.48 8.81 6.57
C GLY A 113 0.33 9.69 6.08
N LYS A 114 -0.01 10.72 6.87
CA LYS A 114 -1.09 11.65 6.52
C LYS A 114 -0.72 12.47 5.27
N PRO A 115 -1.54 12.42 4.20
CA PRO A 115 -1.29 13.22 3.00
C PRO A 115 -1.49 14.72 3.28
N SER A 116 -0.73 15.57 2.59
CA SER A 116 -0.86 17.03 2.69
C SER A 116 -2.16 17.55 2.06
N ASP A 117 -2.67 16.85 1.06
CA ASP A 117 -3.98 17.04 0.45
C ASP A 117 -4.78 15.75 0.67
N LEU A 118 -5.78 15.83 1.54
CA LEU A 118 -6.60 14.68 1.93
C LEU A 118 -7.40 14.13 0.74
N SER A 119 -7.96 15.01 -0.09
CA SER A 119 -8.77 14.62 -1.25
C SER A 119 -7.93 13.82 -2.26
N ARG A 120 -6.72 14.31 -2.57
CA ARG A 120 -5.77 13.57 -3.42
C ARG A 120 -5.30 12.27 -2.75
N GLY A 121 -5.06 12.28 -1.45
CA GLY A 121 -4.68 11.08 -0.69
C GLY A 121 -5.73 9.97 -0.77
N ILE A 122 -7.01 10.31 -0.56
CA ILE A 122 -8.14 9.36 -0.66
C ILE A 122 -8.23 8.80 -2.09
N ARG A 123 -8.07 9.63 -3.13
CA ARG A 123 -8.08 9.15 -4.53
C ARG A 123 -6.95 8.17 -4.81
N LEU A 124 -5.74 8.43 -4.29
CA LEU A 124 -4.61 7.51 -4.43
C LEU A 124 -4.85 6.20 -3.68
N LEU A 125 -5.46 6.28 -2.49
CA LEU A 125 -5.80 5.12 -1.68
C LEU A 125 -6.84 4.23 -2.36
N VAL A 126 -8.04 4.77 -2.58
CA VAL A 126 -9.16 4.02 -3.15
C VAL A 126 -8.84 3.56 -4.57
N GLY A 127 -8.33 4.47 -5.42
CA GLY A 127 -8.03 4.12 -6.80
C GLY A 127 -6.83 3.18 -6.93
N GLY A 128 -5.84 3.28 -6.04
CA GLY A 128 -4.73 2.34 -5.96
C GLY A 128 -5.19 0.96 -5.50
N PHE A 129 -6.03 0.89 -4.46
CA PHE A 129 -6.60 -0.36 -3.94
C PHE A 129 -7.38 -1.11 -5.02
N LEU A 130 -8.34 -0.44 -5.68
CA LEU A 130 -9.13 -1.04 -6.77
C LEU A 130 -8.25 -1.51 -7.94
N LEU A 131 -7.24 -0.70 -8.31
CA LEU A 131 -6.29 -1.07 -9.35
C LEU A 131 -5.51 -2.34 -8.96
N GLY A 132 -5.01 -2.41 -7.73
CA GLY A 132 -4.30 -3.59 -7.21
C GLY A 132 -5.17 -4.84 -7.19
N SER A 133 -6.41 -4.71 -6.72
CA SER A 133 -7.39 -5.80 -6.70
C SER A 133 -7.72 -6.30 -8.11
N GLY A 134 -7.92 -5.39 -9.06
CA GLY A 134 -8.16 -5.77 -10.46
C GLY A 134 -6.95 -6.45 -11.12
N ILE A 135 -5.74 -5.97 -10.83
CA ILE A 135 -4.49 -6.60 -11.29
C ILE A 135 -4.39 -8.04 -10.76
N PHE A 136 -4.72 -8.29 -9.49
CA PHE A 136 -4.73 -9.64 -8.94
C PHE A 136 -5.63 -10.58 -9.77
N ASN A 137 -6.91 -10.23 -9.95
CA ASN A 137 -7.85 -11.07 -10.72
C ASN A 137 -7.38 -11.33 -12.15
N ILE A 138 -6.82 -10.31 -12.81
CA ILE A 138 -6.35 -10.47 -14.20
C ILE A 138 -5.13 -11.40 -14.24
N VAL A 139 -4.15 -11.20 -13.36
CA VAL A 139 -2.92 -12.00 -13.34
C VAL A 139 -3.23 -13.46 -12.98
N GLU A 140 -4.03 -13.67 -11.93
CA GLU A 140 -4.47 -14.98 -11.48
C GLU A 140 -5.26 -15.68 -12.61
N GLY A 141 -6.30 -15.03 -13.13
CA GLY A 141 -7.19 -15.64 -14.13
C GLY A 141 -6.49 -15.89 -15.47
N LEU A 142 -5.57 -15.03 -15.91
CA LEU A 142 -4.81 -15.26 -17.14
C LEU A 142 -3.78 -16.38 -16.97
N ILE A 143 -2.99 -16.34 -15.89
CA ILE A 143 -1.89 -17.29 -15.71
C ILE A 143 -2.45 -18.66 -15.33
N ASN A 144 -3.27 -18.75 -14.30
CA ASN A 144 -3.65 -20.05 -13.76
C ASN A 144 -4.87 -20.66 -14.48
N HIS A 145 -5.84 -19.84 -14.92
CA HIS A 145 -7.05 -20.37 -15.58
C HIS A 145 -6.89 -20.57 -17.08
N HIS A 146 -6.16 -19.67 -17.76
CA HIS A 146 -6.10 -19.67 -19.21
C HIS A 146 -4.78 -20.24 -19.75
N LEU A 147 -3.64 -19.79 -19.23
CA LEU A 147 -2.33 -20.24 -19.71
C LEU A 147 -1.96 -21.61 -19.16
N LEU A 148 -2.02 -21.80 -17.85
CA LEU A 148 -1.62 -23.05 -17.20
C LEU A 148 -2.78 -24.03 -17.06
N GLN A 149 -4.03 -23.55 -17.05
CA GLN A 149 -5.25 -24.34 -16.83
C GLN A 149 -5.21 -25.26 -15.59
N ILE A 150 -4.37 -24.93 -14.62
CA ILE A 150 -4.20 -25.70 -13.38
C ILE A 150 -5.22 -25.31 -12.30
N HIS A 151 -5.91 -24.20 -12.51
CA HIS A 151 -6.84 -23.59 -11.58
C HIS A 151 -8.04 -23.08 -12.37
N ARG A 152 -9.26 -23.22 -11.85
CA ARG A 152 -10.49 -22.70 -12.48
C ARG A 152 -11.33 -22.14 -11.35
N VAL A 153 -12.09 -21.08 -11.60
CA VAL A 153 -12.93 -20.46 -10.54
C VAL A 153 -13.94 -21.46 -9.97
N LYS A 154 -14.52 -22.30 -10.83
CA LYS A 154 -15.46 -23.35 -10.41
C LYS A 154 -15.26 -24.61 -11.25
N PRO A 155 -14.24 -25.43 -10.93
CA PRO A 155 -13.97 -26.68 -11.63
C PRO A 155 -15.18 -27.62 -11.55
N GLY A 156 -15.43 -28.38 -12.63
CA GLY A 156 -16.52 -29.37 -12.68
C GLY A 156 -17.92 -28.81 -12.95
N ASP A 157 -18.10 -27.49 -12.98
CA ASP A 157 -19.36 -26.86 -13.41
C ASP A 157 -19.47 -26.87 -14.94
N PRO A 158 -20.66 -27.15 -15.53
CA PRO A 158 -20.87 -27.07 -16.99
C PRO A 158 -20.52 -25.69 -17.58
N ASN A 159 -20.58 -24.63 -16.77
CA ASN A 159 -20.30 -23.26 -17.16
C ASN A 159 -18.96 -22.73 -16.62
N ALA A 160 -18.00 -23.61 -16.28
CA ALA A 160 -16.71 -23.20 -15.69
C ALA A 160 -16.03 -22.03 -16.43
N LEU A 161 -16.06 -22.05 -17.77
CA LEU A 161 -15.52 -20.96 -18.60
C LEU A 161 -16.18 -19.61 -18.31
N MET A 162 -17.50 -19.58 -18.07
CA MET A 162 -18.21 -18.32 -17.79
C MET A 162 -17.82 -17.75 -16.43
N TYR A 163 -17.50 -18.60 -15.45
CA TYR A 163 -16.95 -18.15 -14.17
C TYR A 163 -15.55 -17.54 -14.35
N ASP A 164 -14.68 -18.15 -15.15
CA ASP A 164 -13.34 -17.60 -15.40
C ASP A 164 -13.41 -16.25 -16.16
N LEU A 165 -14.30 -16.15 -17.14
CA LEU A 165 -14.53 -14.90 -17.88
C LEU A 165 -15.14 -13.80 -16.99
N ALA A 166 -16.08 -14.15 -16.12
CA ALA A 166 -16.65 -13.21 -15.16
C ALA A 166 -15.57 -12.70 -14.19
N PHE A 167 -14.69 -13.58 -13.73
CA PHE A 167 -13.57 -13.21 -12.85
C PHE A 167 -12.61 -12.23 -13.51
N LEU A 168 -12.25 -12.46 -14.78
CA LEU A 168 -11.45 -11.53 -15.59
C LEU A 168 -12.18 -10.20 -15.84
N ALA A 169 -13.48 -10.24 -16.18
CA ALA A 169 -14.29 -9.05 -16.43
C ALA A 169 -14.38 -8.16 -15.18
N ILE A 170 -14.56 -8.75 -14.00
CA ILE A 170 -14.51 -8.04 -12.71
C ILE A 170 -13.12 -7.42 -12.51
N GLY A 171 -12.04 -8.15 -12.81
CA GLY A 171 -10.68 -7.62 -12.76
C GLY A 171 -10.49 -6.36 -13.62
N ILE A 172 -10.94 -6.41 -14.88
CA ILE A 172 -10.88 -5.27 -15.81
C ILE A 172 -11.71 -4.10 -15.28
N LEU A 173 -12.92 -4.36 -14.78
CA LEU A 173 -13.79 -3.34 -14.21
C LEU A 173 -13.12 -2.61 -13.03
N LEU A 174 -12.51 -3.37 -12.12
CA LEU A 174 -11.78 -2.81 -10.96
C LEU A 174 -10.58 -1.95 -11.40
N VAL A 175 -9.81 -2.41 -12.41
CA VAL A 175 -8.71 -1.62 -12.99
C VAL A 175 -9.23 -0.31 -13.58
N VAL A 176 -10.29 -0.35 -14.39
CA VAL A 176 -10.87 0.84 -15.03
C VAL A 176 -11.36 1.83 -13.98
N ILE A 177 -12.16 1.38 -13.01
CA ILE A 177 -12.65 2.24 -11.93
C ILE A 177 -11.48 2.84 -11.14
N GLY A 178 -10.48 2.03 -10.79
CA GLY A 178 -9.28 2.49 -10.09
C GLY A 178 -8.54 3.59 -10.84
N LEU A 179 -8.38 3.46 -12.16
CA LEU A 179 -7.77 4.48 -13.01
C LEU A 179 -8.62 5.76 -13.08
N LEU A 180 -9.94 5.65 -13.20
CA LEU A 180 -10.85 6.80 -13.23
C LEU A 180 -10.82 7.59 -11.92
N VAL A 181 -10.83 6.90 -10.77
CA VAL A 181 -10.73 7.51 -9.44
C VAL A 181 -9.41 8.28 -9.29
N LYS A 182 -8.30 7.75 -9.83
CA LYS A 182 -6.99 8.43 -9.79
C LYS A 182 -6.93 9.67 -10.69
N ARG A 183 -7.68 9.70 -11.80
CA ARG A 183 -7.64 10.78 -12.81
C ARG A 183 -8.45 12.03 -12.44
N ARG A 184 -9.58 11.89 -11.73
CA ARG A 184 -10.51 12.99 -11.38
C ARG A 184 -9.91 14.17 -10.59
N GLY A 185 -8.68 14.05 -10.09
CA GLY A 185 -7.98 15.12 -9.38
C GLY A 185 -7.12 16.06 -10.23
N LYS A 186 -7.11 15.93 -11.56
CA LYS A 186 -6.38 16.84 -12.45
C LYS A 186 -7.23 18.02 -12.93
N GLU A 187 -8.55 17.87 -13.03
CA GLU A 187 -9.45 18.90 -13.56
C GLU A 187 -9.75 20.02 -12.56
N THR A 188 -9.84 19.70 -11.26
CA THR A 188 -10.14 20.69 -10.22
C THR A 188 -8.99 21.64 -9.89
N ASP A 189 -7.74 21.26 -10.19
CA ASP A 189 -6.57 22.12 -9.94
C ASP A 189 -6.48 23.28 -10.96
N HIS A 190 -7.10 23.16 -12.14
CA HIS A 190 -7.10 24.20 -13.18
C HIS A 190 -8.21 25.24 -13.02
N VAL A 191 -9.35 24.90 -12.39
CA VAL A 191 -10.51 25.80 -12.25
C VAL A 191 -10.36 26.77 -11.07
N VAL A 192 -9.49 26.47 -10.10
CA VAL A 192 -9.25 27.33 -8.92
C VAL A 192 -8.12 28.35 -9.16
N SER A 193 -7.52 28.34 -10.37
CA SER A 193 -6.37 29.20 -10.73
C SER A 193 -6.72 30.36 -11.67
N THR A 194 -8.00 30.62 -11.92
CA THR A 194 -8.52 31.70 -12.79
C THR A 194 -9.53 32.54 -12.02
#